data_AF-A0A959KYQ5-F1
#
_entry.id   AF-A0A959KYQ5-F1
#
_cell.length_a   1.000
_cell.length_b   1.000
_cell.length_c   1.000
_cell.angle_alpha   90.00
_cell.angle_beta   90.00
_cell.angle_gamma   90.00
#
_symmetry.space_group_name_H-M   'P 1'
#
loop_
_entity.id
_entity.type
_entity.pdbx_description
1 polymer ?
#
loop_
_entity_poly.entity_id
_entity_poly.type
_entity_poly.pdbx_seq_one_letter_code
_entity_poly.pdbx_strand_id
1 'polypeptide(L)'
;MLTLGIIITISTLLLIKWLEKQKTPFIKTILDWFPAILFAYVMPAAVCYISGIDLSQIELHRWSRDFIMPLAILTVMSALSFRQLRVIGIRPIVLFFLGSFAVAVAPVALIWLAKIFLPEWYHLVISQDYWKGLIPIVGSWIGGSTSQLVLKEVVDCPDQLFITMLVMDNVLVNIWTLLMFQFIKKSDLWNKWFKIDDKVPDFIPDQVDLSSGHRKSLINTGLICLLILFLSYFFVPNFLVKILLLSAIGLLLGNVISTWDHAFVLKIGGYLIIMIMAILGLRLNFESFHLPASIVLFAVVWIIIHFIVMLAGAIIMKLHFAWIAIGSMANVGGISTAPAVTAAYNEEWMPYAVILAILSMVSGTTWGLFTIWLMGLLTGM
;
A
#
# COMPACT_ATOMS: atom_id res chain seq x y z
N MET A 1 -22.00 14.08 9.98
CA MET A 1 -20.97 13.04 9.84
C MET A 1 -19.80 13.45 8.94
N LEU A 2 -20.02 13.93 7.71
CA LEU A 2 -18.92 14.36 6.82
C LEU A 2 -17.98 15.41 7.44
N THR A 3 -18.55 16.49 8.00
CA THR A 3 -17.77 17.56 8.67
C THR A 3 -16.91 17.02 9.80
N LEU A 4 -17.43 16.06 10.57
CA LEU A 4 -16.70 15.42 11.67
C LEU A 4 -15.51 14.60 11.13
N GLY A 5 -15.72 13.82 10.07
CA GLY A 5 -14.62 13.09 9.42
C GLY A 5 -13.52 14.00 8.89
N ILE A 6 -13.89 15.15 8.32
CA ILE A 6 -12.92 16.19 7.89
C ILE A 6 -12.16 16.76 9.09
N ILE A 7 -12.86 17.12 10.17
CA ILE A 7 -12.23 17.64 11.40
C ILE A 7 -11.24 16.64 11.97
N ILE A 8 -11.62 15.37 12.10
CA ILE A 8 -10.74 14.31 12.62
C ILE A 8 -9.51 14.18 11.72
N THR A 9 -9.71 14.10 10.40
CA THR A 9 -8.62 13.97 9.42
C THR A 9 -7.61 15.13 9.51
N ILE A 10 -8.10 16.37 9.52
CA ILE A 10 -7.24 17.56 9.61
C ILE A 10 -6.54 17.63 10.97
N SER A 11 -7.27 17.34 12.06
CA SER A 11 -6.70 17.33 13.41
C SER A 11 -5.59 16.29 13.54
N THR A 12 -5.79 15.09 12.97
CA THR A 12 -4.78 14.05 12.89
C THR A 12 -3.55 14.53 12.12
N LEU A 13 -3.71 15.10 10.93
CA LEU A 13 -2.59 15.66 10.15
C LEU A 13 -1.78 16.69 10.96
N LEU A 14 -2.47 17.64 11.61
CA LEU A 14 -1.83 18.66 12.43
C LEU A 14 -1.08 18.05 13.63
N LEU A 15 -1.68 17.05 14.28
CA LEU A 15 -1.08 16.35 15.41
C LEU A 15 0.17 15.57 14.98
N ILE A 16 0.14 14.87 13.83
CA ILE A 16 1.31 14.16 13.30
C ILE A 16 2.45 15.15 13.01
N LYS A 17 2.15 16.28 12.35
CA LYS A 17 3.17 17.31 12.06
C LYS A 17 3.69 17.99 13.32
N TRP A 18 2.88 18.07 14.38
CA TRP A 18 3.33 18.54 15.68
C TRP A 18 4.24 17.51 16.37
N LEU A 19 3.87 16.21 16.33
CA LEU A 19 4.65 15.10 16.91
C LEU A 19 6.04 14.98 16.27
N GLU A 20 6.14 15.07 14.95
CA GLU A 20 7.41 15.03 14.22
C GLU A 20 8.39 16.14 14.62
N LYS A 21 7.89 17.28 15.11
CA LYS A 21 8.71 18.40 15.57
C LYS A 21 9.16 18.26 17.03
N GLN A 22 8.59 17.31 17.78
CA GLN A 22 8.91 17.16 19.20
C GLN A 22 10.31 16.58 19.38
N LYS A 23 11.09 17.22 20.25
CA LYS A 23 12.46 16.78 20.58
C LYS A 23 12.57 16.06 21.91
N THR A 24 11.48 15.98 22.68
CA THR A 24 11.43 15.37 24.02
C THR A 24 11.82 13.89 23.96
N PRO A 25 12.74 13.41 24.82
CA PRO A 25 13.22 12.02 24.78
C PRO A 25 12.10 10.99 24.85
N PHE A 26 11.11 11.19 25.72
CA PHE A 26 9.95 10.30 25.84
C PHE A 26 9.16 10.17 24.53
N ILE A 27 8.88 11.29 23.86
CA ILE A 27 8.15 11.31 22.59
C ILE A 27 9.00 10.65 21.49
N LYS A 28 10.31 10.90 21.46
CA LYS A 28 11.21 10.22 20.53
C LYS A 28 11.20 8.70 20.72
N THR A 29 11.30 8.21 21.95
CA THR A 29 11.23 6.77 22.24
C THR A 29 9.91 6.15 21.79
N ILE A 30 8.78 6.84 22.02
CA ILE A 30 7.48 6.39 21.51
C ILE A 30 7.50 6.35 19.98
N LEU A 31 7.98 7.43 19.33
CA LEU A 31 8.03 7.51 17.89
C LEU A 31 9.00 6.49 17.29
N ASP A 32 10.05 6.10 18.02
CA ASP A 32 11.00 5.05 17.68
C ASP A 32 10.37 3.67 17.60
N TRP A 33 9.34 3.42 18.41
CA TRP A 33 8.54 2.22 18.30
C TRP A 33 7.36 2.42 17.34
N PHE A 34 6.60 3.51 17.44
CA PHE A 34 5.42 3.81 16.62
C PHE A 34 5.67 5.03 15.71
N PRO A 35 5.95 4.84 14.40
CA PRO A 35 6.18 5.96 13.49
C PRO A 35 5.04 6.99 13.51
N ALA A 36 5.34 8.26 13.30
CA ALA A 36 4.32 9.33 13.33
C ALA A 36 3.19 9.06 12.32
N ILE A 37 3.51 8.57 11.11
CA ILE A 37 2.53 8.16 10.10
C ILE A 37 1.62 7.01 10.57
N LEU A 38 2.11 6.09 11.41
CA LEU A 38 1.29 5.02 11.96
C LEU A 38 0.16 5.58 12.83
N PHE A 39 0.44 6.65 13.58
CA PHE A 39 -0.61 7.38 14.33
C PHE A 39 -1.63 8.04 13.41
N ALA A 40 -1.23 8.45 12.19
CA ALA A 40 -2.19 9.00 11.23
C ALA A 40 -3.30 7.99 10.93
N TYR A 41 -2.95 6.71 10.92
CA TYR A 41 -3.88 5.62 10.64
C TYR A 41 -4.66 5.15 11.88
N VAL A 42 -3.97 4.96 13.01
CA VAL A 42 -4.57 4.38 14.23
C VAL A 42 -5.45 5.39 14.98
N MET A 43 -5.10 6.68 14.98
CA MET A 43 -5.80 7.67 15.80
C MET A 43 -7.24 7.93 15.35
N PRO A 44 -7.55 8.13 14.05
CA PRO A 44 -8.94 8.28 13.62
C PRO A 44 -9.79 7.06 13.97
N ALA A 45 -9.23 5.85 13.81
CA ALA A 45 -9.89 4.60 14.18
C ALA A 45 -10.18 4.52 15.68
N ALA A 46 -9.22 4.92 16.52
CA ALA A 46 -9.40 4.99 17.97
C ALA A 46 -10.48 6.02 18.34
N VAL A 47 -10.52 7.18 17.69
CA VAL A 47 -11.57 8.19 17.91
C VAL A 47 -12.94 7.61 17.57
N CYS A 48 -13.09 6.97 16.40
CA CYS A 48 -14.34 6.31 16.01
C CYS A 48 -14.77 5.24 17.03
N TYR A 49 -13.84 4.38 17.45
CA TYR A 49 -14.12 3.32 18.43
C TYR A 49 -14.54 3.86 19.80
N ILE A 50 -13.77 4.80 20.37
CA ILE A 50 -14.04 5.37 21.69
C ILE A 50 -15.34 6.19 21.69
N SER A 51 -15.65 6.87 20.59
CA SER A 51 -16.87 7.69 20.48
C SER A 51 -18.11 6.90 20.05
N GLY A 52 -17.95 5.64 19.60
CA GLY A 52 -19.05 4.84 19.05
C GLY A 52 -19.61 5.41 17.74
N ILE A 53 -18.80 6.16 16.98
CA ILE A 53 -19.24 6.82 15.74
C ILE A 53 -18.70 6.06 14.53
N ASP A 54 -19.61 5.55 13.70
CA ASP A 54 -19.25 4.95 12.40
C ASP A 54 -19.05 6.05 11.33
N LEU A 55 -17.81 6.17 10.85
CA LEU A 55 -17.42 7.05 9.74
C LEU A 55 -16.95 6.26 8.50
N SER A 56 -17.23 4.96 8.42
CA SER A 56 -16.74 4.10 7.35
C SER A 56 -17.36 4.37 5.98
N GLN A 57 -18.57 4.92 5.94
CA GLN A 57 -19.35 5.15 4.70
C GLN A 57 -19.47 6.62 4.29
N ILE A 58 -18.72 7.54 4.90
CA ILE A 58 -18.80 8.97 4.55
C ILE A 58 -18.20 9.28 3.17
N GLU A 59 -18.66 10.37 2.53
CA GLU A 59 -18.20 10.79 1.20
C GLU A 59 -16.70 11.11 1.14
N LEU A 60 -16.06 11.42 2.27
CA LEU A 60 -14.64 11.74 2.34
C LEU A 60 -13.76 10.61 1.77
N HIS A 61 -14.20 9.36 1.87
CA HIS A 61 -13.50 8.22 1.26
C HIS A 61 -13.51 8.28 -0.26
N ARG A 62 -14.63 8.73 -0.85
CA ARG A 62 -14.75 8.96 -2.29
C ARG A 62 -13.89 10.14 -2.71
N TRP A 63 -13.88 11.23 -1.95
CA TRP A 63 -13.02 12.38 -2.22
C TRP A 63 -11.52 12.02 -2.14
N SER A 64 -11.15 11.14 -1.21
CA SER A 64 -9.80 10.61 -1.12
C SER A 64 -9.42 9.87 -2.40
N ARG A 65 -10.29 8.98 -2.88
CA ARG A 65 -10.08 8.24 -4.12
C ARG A 65 -10.03 9.11 -5.36
N ASP A 66 -10.91 10.10 -5.45
CA ASP A 66 -11.13 10.84 -6.69
C ASP A 66 -10.20 12.06 -6.83
N PHE A 67 -9.67 12.59 -5.71
CA PHE A 67 -8.85 13.80 -5.70
C PHE A 67 -7.54 13.66 -4.91
N ILE A 68 -7.59 13.20 -3.65
CA ILE A 68 -6.41 13.21 -2.75
C ILE A 68 -5.35 12.20 -3.20
N MET A 69 -5.73 10.95 -3.44
CA MET A 69 -4.83 9.91 -3.93
C MET A 69 -4.23 10.29 -5.30
N PRO A 70 -5.03 10.67 -6.33
CA PRO A 70 -4.50 11.16 -7.60
C PRO A 70 -3.48 12.29 -7.45
N LEU A 71 -3.77 13.29 -6.61
CA LEU A 71 -2.85 14.39 -6.37
C LEU A 71 -1.57 13.92 -5.65
N ALA A 72 -1.69 13.04 -4.66
CA ALA A 72 -0.55 12.48 -3.94
C ALA A 72 0.38 11.74 -4.89
N ILE A 73 -0.16 10.92 -5.78
CA ILE A 73 0.62 10.20 -6.78
C ILE A 73 1.29 11.15 -7.77
N LEU A 74 0.58 12.16 -8.26
CA LEU A 74 1.18 13.17 -9.15
C LEU A 74 2.34 13.90 -8.46
N THR A 75 2.17 14.34 -7.22
CA THR A 75 3.21 15.11 -6.49
C THR A 75 4.39 14.22 -6.05
N VAL A 76 4.13 13.01 -5.56
CA VAL A 76 5.19 12.06 -5.18
C VAL A 76 5.99 11.65 -6.42
N MET A 77 5.32 11.30 -7.53
CA MET A 77 6.04 10.87 -8.74
C MET A 77 6.82 12.00 -9.41
N SER A 78 6.33 13.24 -9.32
CA SER A 78 7.05 14.41 -9.81
C SER A 78 8.20 14.88 -8.92
N ALA A 79 8.37 14.29 -7.73
CA ALA A 79 9.57 14.46 -6.92
C ALA A 79 10.74 13.59 -7.42
N LEU A 80 10.47 12.54 -8.19
CA LEU A 80 11.47 11.56 -8.61
C LEU A 80 12.19 11.97 -9.91
N SER A 81 13.51 11.88 -9.93
CA SER A 81 14.30 12.05 -11.17
C SER A 81 14.52 10.73 -11.93
N PHE A 82 14.70 10.79 -13.24
CA PHE A 82 15.02 9.62 -14.08
C PHE A 82 16.36 8.97 -13.69
N ARG A 83 17.28 9.75 -13.11
CA ARG A 83 18.55 9.21 -12.59
C ARG A 83 18.26 8.32 -11.38
N GLN A 84 17.45 8.79 -10.45
CA GLN A 84 17.03 8.06 -9.26
C GLN A 84 16.22 6.80 -9.61
N LEU A 85 15.38 6.84 -10.66
CA LEU A 85 14.65 5.66 -11.12
C LEU A 85 15.58 4.48 -11.49
N ARG A 86 16.72 4.76 -12.12
CA ARG A 86 17.70 3.70 -12.49
C ARG A 86 18.39 3.08 -11.29
N VAL A 87 18.34 3.74 -10.14
CA VAL A 87 19.12 3.38 -8.96
C VAL A 87 18.42 2.30 -8.12
N ILE A 88 17.10 2.11 -8.26
CA ILE A 88 16.36 0.98 -7.65
C ILE A 88 17.01 -0.36 -8.01
N GLY A 89 17.52 -0.47 -9.23
CA GLY A 89 18.05 -1.73 -9.78
C GLY A 89 16.98 -2.81 -9.93
N ILE A 90 17.39 -3.98 -10.40
CA ILE A 90 16.47 -5.10 -10.68
C ILE A 90 16.07 -5.87 -9.41
N ARG A 91 16.89 -5.82 -8.35
CA ARG A 91 16.72 -6.67 -7.15
C ARG A 91 15.40 -6.38 -6.39
N PRO A 92 15.00 -5.11 -6.12
CA PRO A 92 13.69 -4.85 -5.51
C PRO A 92 12.51 -5.28 -6.36
N ILE A 93 12.63 -5.20 -7.69
CA ILE A 93 11.58 -5.63 -8.63
C ILE A 93 11.44 -7.16 -8.59
N VAL A 94 12.56 -7.88 -8.59
CA VAL A 94 12.56 -9.35 -8.42
C VAL A 94 11.97 -9.75 -7.07
N LEU A 95 12.34 -9.06 -5.99
CA LEU A 95 11.78 -9.30 -4.67
C LEU A 95 10.25 -9.08 -4.65
N PHE A 96 9.78 -8.00 -5.28
CA PHE A 96 8.35 -7.72 -5.44
C PHE A 96 7.63 -8.86 -6.17
N PHE A 97 8.14 -9.31 -7.32
CA PHE A 97 7.52 -10.42 -8.06
C PHE A 97 7.56 -11.75 -7.30
N LEU A 98 8.62 -11.99 -6.52
CA LEU A 98 8.70 -13.14 -5.62
C LEU A 98 7.59 -13.07 -4.56
N GLY A 99 7.30 -11.88 -4.03
CA GLY A 99 6.14 -11.64 -3.17
C GLY A 99 4.80 -11.94 -3.85
N SER A 100 4.61 -11.50 -5.11
CA SER A 100 3.37 -11.72 -5.86
C SER A 100 3.16 -13.20 -6.15
N PHE A 101 4.24 -13.89 -6.53
CA PHE A 101 4.25 -15.33 -6.71
C PHE A 101 3.86 -16.05 -5.42
N ALA A 102 4.42 -15.64 -4.28
CA ALA A 102 4.07 -16.23 -2.99
C ALA A 102 2.58 -16.02 -2.64
N VAL A 103 2.02 -14.82 -2.87
CA VAL A 103 0.59 -14.57 -2.69
C VAL A 103 -0.25 -15.47 -3.58
N ALA A 104 0.11 -15.61 -4.86
CA ALA A 104 -0.66 -16.38 -5.82
C ALA A 104 -0.60 -17.91 -5.59
N VAL A 105 0.54 -18.43 -5.12
CA VAL A 105 0.79 -19.88 -4.98
C VAL A 105 0.43 -20.41 -3.59
N ALA A 106 0.68 -19.64 -2.53
CA ALA A 106 0.45 -20.07 -1.16
C ALA A 106 -0.96 -20.61 -0.86
N PRO A 107 -2.08 -20.03 -1.33
CA PRO A 107 -3.39 -20.56 -0.98
C PRO A 107 -3.62 -21.95 -1.60
N VAL A 108 -3.14 -22.17 -2.83
CA VAL A 108 -3.21 -23.47 -3.51
C VAL A 108 -2.33 -24.50 -2.81
N ALA A 109 -1.11 -24.11 -2.43
CA ALA A 109 -0.19 -24.98 -1.71
C ALA A 109 -0.75 -25.37 -0.32
N LEU A 110 -1.37 -24.44 0.39
CA LEU A 110 -2.02 -24.69 1.68
C LEU A 110 -3.21 -25.65 1.53
N ILE A 111 -4.04 -25.49 0.50
CA ILE A 111 -5.15 -26.42 0.22
C ILE A 111 -4.61 -27.80 -0.16
N TRP A 112 -3.55 -27.87 -0.97
CA TRP A 112 -2.90 -29.13 -1.32
C TRP A 112 -2.34 -29.85 -0.09
N LEU A 113 -1.69 -29.13 0.83
CA LEU A 113 -1.24 -29.69 2.11
C LEU A 113 -2.42 -30.15 2.98
N ALA A 114 -3.51 -29.40 3.00
CA ALA A 114 -4.71 -29.76 3.75
C ALA A 114 -5.32 -31.08 3.26
N LYS A 115 -5.16 -31.45 1.99
CA LYS A 115 -5.57 -32.78 1.49
C LYS A 115 -4.95 -33.93 2.29
N ILE A 116 -3.71 -33.76 2.77
CA ILE A 116 -2.96 -34.78 3.51
C ILE A 116 -3.23 -34.69 5.01
N PHE A 117 -3.21 -33.47 5.56
CA PHE A 117 -3.23 -33.27 7.02
C PHE A 117 -4.62 -32.95 7.60
N LEU A 118 -5.54 -32.41 6.79
CA LEU A 118 -6.88 -31.94 7.19
C LEU A 118 -7.93 -32.30 6.12
N PRO A 119 -8.13 -33.60 5.81
CA PRO A 119 -8.92 -34.05 4.66
C PRO A 119 -10.38 -33.53 4.70
N GLU A 120 -11.01 -33.49 5.87
CA GLU A 120 -12.37 -32.95 6.03
C GLU A 120 -12.48 -31.48 5.61
N TRP A 121 -11.48 -30.66 6.01
CA TRP A 121 -11.45 -29.25 5.64
C TRP A 121 -11.16 -29.07 4.15
N TYR A 122 -10.26 -29.89 3.58
CA TYR A 122 -10.02 -29.92 2.13
C TYR A 122 -11.31 -30.24 1.36
N HIS A 123 -12.03 -31.28 1.76
CA HIS A 123 -13.29 -31.65 1.13
C HIS A 123 -14.33 -30.54 1.23
N LEU A 124 -14.44 -29.87 2.38
CA LEU A 124 -15.32 -28.72 2.55
C LEU A 124 -14.96 -27.58 1.57
N VAL A 125 -13.68 -27.20 1.50
CA VAL A 125 -13.22 -26.08 0.66
C VAL A 125 -13.41 -26.34 -0.83
N ILE A 126 -13.20 -27.58 -1.27
CA ILE A 126 -13.34 -27.95 -2.68
C ILE A 126 -14.80 -28.23 -3.04
N SER A 127 -15.52 -29.06 -2.29
CA SER A 127 -16.89 -29.47 -2.64
C SER A 127 -17.92 -28.36 -2.53
N GLN A 128 -17.70 -27.39 -1.63
CA GLN A 128 -18.58 -26.23 -1.44
C GLN A 128 -18.05 -24.97 -2.16
N ASP A 129 -17.05 -25.13 -3.04
CA ASP A 129 -16.53 -24.03 -3.85
C ASP A 129 -15.96 -22.82 -3.06
N TYR A 130 -15.62 -23.00 -1.78
CA TYR A 130 -15.07 -21.92 -0.95
C TYR A 130 -13.72 -21.41 -1.43
N TRP A 131 -12.98 -22.21 -2.20
CA TRP A 131 -11.74 -21.77 -2.84
C TRP A 131 -11.95 -20.56 -3.79
N LYS A 132 -13.15 -20.41 -4.38
CA LYS A 132 -13.52 -19.25 -5.21
C LYS A 132 -13.43 -17.94 -4.45
N GLY A 133 -13.63 -17.97 -3.12
CA GLY A 133 -13.47 -16.81 -2.25
C GLY A 133 -12.02 -16.34 -2.10
N LEU A 134 -11.03 -17.21 -2.33
CA LEU A 134 -9.61 -16.89 -2.20
C LEU A 134 -9.07 -16.14 -3.42
N ILE A 135 -9.65 -16.36 -4.60
CA ILE A 135 -9.17 -15.76 -5.85
C ILE A 135 -9.34 -14.22 -5.84
N PRO A 136 -10.48 -13.65 -5.40
CA PRO A 136 -10.61 -12.21 -5.21
C PRO A 136 -9.62 -11.64 -4.17
N ILE A 137 -9.17 -12.41 -3.18
CA ILE A 137 -8.13 -11.97 -2.22
C ILE A 137 -6.79 -11.78 -2.92
N VAL A 138 -6.37 -12.74 -3.77
CA VAL A 138 -5.19 -12.57 -4.63
C VAL A 138 -5.30 -11.30 -5.48
N GLY A 139 -6.49 -11.10 -6.06
CA GLY A 139 -6.85 -9.90 -6.82
C GLY A 139 -6.71 -8.63 -6.01
N SER A 140 -7.17 -8.62 -4.76
CA SER A 140 -7.12 -7.47 -3.88
C SER A 140 -5.69 -7.13 -3.45
N TRP A 141 -4.96 -8.12 -2.94
CA TRP A 141 -3.60 -7.93 -2.43
C TRP A 141 -2.69 -7.43 -3.54
N ILE A 142 -2.63 -8.14 -4.66
CA ILE A 142 -1.72 -7.77 -5.75
C ILE A 142 -2.33 -6.64 -6.59
N GLY A 143 -3.57 -6.79 -7.05
CA GLY A 143 -4.16 -5.94 -8.08
C GLY A 143 -5.11 -4.83 -7.60
N GLY A 144 -5.38 -4.75 -6.31
CA GLY A 144 -6.37 -3.86 -5.73
C GLY A 144 -7.83 -4.20 -6.09
N SER A 145 -8.74 -3.30 -5.72
CA SER A 145 -10.19 -3.50 -5.83
C SER A 145 -10.69 -3.78 -7.25
N THR A 146 -10.06 -3.21 -8.28
CA THR A 146 -10.43 -3.49 -9.68
C THR A 146 -10.15 -4.95 -10.05
N SER A 147 -8.96 -5.47 -9.71
CA SER A 147 -8.62 -6.86 -9.98
C SER A 147 -9.44 -7.82 -9.12
N GLN A 148 -9.69 -7.47 -7.86
CA GLN A 148 -10.57 -8.23 -6.95
C GLN A 148 -11.97 -8.44 -7.55
N LEU A 149 -12.60 -7.38 -8.08
CA LEU A 149 -13.92 -7.48 -8.70
C LEU A 149 -13.88 -8.27 -10.01
N VAL A 150 -12.90 -8.04 -10.89
CA VAL A 150 -12.77 -8.81 -12.13
C VAL A 150 -12.64 -10.30 -11.82
N LEU A 151 -11.78 -10.66 -10.86
CA LEU A 151 -11.51 -12.04 -10.51
C LEU A 151 -12.71 -12.71 -9.81
N LYS A 152 -13.49 -11.97 -9.02
CA LYS A 152 -14.76 -12.44 -8.46
C LYS A 152 -15.70 -12.92 -9.57
N GLU A 153 -15.85 -12.12 -10.62
CA GLU A 153 -16.72 -12.46 -11.76
C GLU A 153 -16.13 -13.63 -12.57
N VAL A 154 -14.81 -13.69 -12.79
CA VAL A 154 -14.17 -14.77 -13.55
C VAL A 154 -14.39 -16.16 -12.94
N VAL A 155 -14.43 -16.26 -11.60
CA VAL A 155 -14.66 -17.55 -10.93
C VAL A 155 -16.10 -17.79 -10.50
N ASP A 156 -17.03 -16.92 -10.88
CA ASP A 156 -18.42 -16.94 -10.41
C ASP A 156 -18.51 -17.08 -8.87
N CYS A 157 -17.74 -16.25 -8.14
CA CYS A 157 -17.71 -16.31 -6.68
C CYS A 157 -19.05 -15.86 -6.10
N PRO A 158 -19.73 -16.68 -5.26
CA PRO A 158 -20.99 -16.30 -4.64
C PRO A 158 -20.88 -15.01 -3.82
N ASP A 159 -21.86 -14.11 -3.97
CA ASP A 159 -21.82 -12.78 -3.34
C ASP A 159 -21.62 -12.82 -1.82
N GLN A 160 -22.29 -13.76 -1.14
CA GLN A 160 -22.16 -13.91 0.31
C GLN A 160 -20.72 -14.30 0.71
N LEU A 161 -20.10 -15.23 -0.02
CA LEU A 161 -18.72 -15.63 0.20
C LEU A 161 -17.77 -14.46 -0.08
N PHE A 162 -18.02 -13.72 -1.18
CA PHE A 162 -17.24 -12.54 -1.54
C PHE A 162 -17.29 -11.45 -0.46
N ILE A 163 -18.47 -11.17 0.12
CA ILE A 163 -18.61 -10.19 1.21
C ILE A 163 -17.82 -10.63 2.45
N THR A 164 -17.91 -11.90 2.85
CA THR A 164 -17.14 -12.43 3.97
C THR A 164 -15.63 -12.30 3.73
N MET A 165 -15.17 -12.64 2.53
CA MET A 165 -13.77 -12.52 2.15
C MET A 165 -13.31 -11.07 2.11
N LEU A 166 -14.15 -10.13 1.64
CA LEU A 166 -13.84 -8.70 1.63
C LEU A 166 -13.67 -8.13 3.05
N VAL A 167 -14.49 -8.55 4.00
CA VAL A 167 -14.34 -8.14 5.40
C VAL A 167 -13.03 -8.68 5.98
N MET A 168 -12.75 -9.97 5.77
CA MET A 168 -11.48 -10.59 6.19
C MET A 168 -10.27 -9.89 5.58
N ASP A 169 -10.30 -9.64 4.27
CA ASP A 169 -9.25 -8.96 3.53
C ASP A 169 -8.91 -7.60 4.15
N ASN A 170 -9.93 -6.76 4.31
CA ASN A 170 -9.78 -5.44 4.89
C ASN A 170 -9.12 -5.53 6.28
N VAL A 171 -9.60 -6.42 7.14
CA VAL A 171 -9.03 -6.64 8.48
C VAL A 171 -7.55 -7.04 8.40
N LEU A 172 -7.19 -8.00 7.56
CA LEU A 172 -5.84 -8.52 7.47
C LEU A 172 -4.87 -7.49 6.89
N VAL A 173 -5.25 -6.79 5.82
CA VAL A 173 -4.43 -5.73 5.23
C VAL A 173 -4.16 -4.63 6.25
N ASN A 174 -5.15 -4.29 7.06
CA ASN A 174 -5.03 -3.29 8.12
C ASN A 174 -4.05 -3.73 9.21
N ILE A 175 -4.19 -4.96 9.74
CA ILE A 175 -3.23 -5.52 10.71
C ILE A 175 -1.83 -5.62 10.09
N TRP A 176 -1.73 -6.09 8.86
CA TRP A 176 -0.47 -6.24 8.13
C TRP A 176 0.24 -4.90 7.95
N THR A 177 -0.52 -3.85 7.60
CA THR A 177 -0.01 -2.48 7.49
C THR A 177 0.66 -2.04 8.79
N LEU A 178 0.02 -2.26 9.95
CA LEU A 178 0.60 -1.94 11.27
C LEU A 178 1.94 -2.68 11.47
N LEU A 179 1.98 -3.98 11.13
CA LEU A 179 3.20 -4.79 11.25
C LEU A 179 4.31 -4.31 10.30
N MET A 180 3.97 -3.91 9.08
CA MET A 180 4.95 -3.41 8.10
C MET A 180 5.53 -2.06 8.48
N PHE A 181 4.75 -1.18 9.13
CA PHE A 181 5.27 0.05 9.74
C PHE A 181 6.33 -0.24 10.82
N GLN A 182 6.08 -1.24 11.66
CA GLN A 182 7.02 -1.65 12.70
C GLN A 182 8.29 -2.29 12.11
N PHE A 183 8.10 -3.14 11.09
CA PHE A 183 9.18 -3.84 10.43
C PHE A 183 10.10 -2.88 9.68
N ILE A 184 9.55 -1.98 8.85
CA ILE A 184 10.36 -1.09 8.00
C ILE A 184 11.24 -0.16 8.83
N LYS A 185 10.75 0.31 9.98
CA LYS A 185 11.52 1.17 10.89
C LYS A 185 12.72 0.44 11.51
N LYS A 186 12.62 -0.88 11.68
CA LYS A 186 13.69 -1.72 12.22
C LYS A 186 14.56 -2.34 11.13
N SER A 187 14.41 -1.93 9.86
CA SER A 187 15.17 -2.51 8.74
C SER A 187 16.68 -2.48 8.96
N ASP A 188 17.24 -1.36 9.43
CA ASP A 188 18.69 -1.23 9.66
C ASP A 188 19.21 -2.18 10.75
N LEU A 189 18.38 -2.47 11.78
CA LEU A 189 18.69 -3.47 12.80
C LEU A 189 18.78 -4.86 12.16
N TRP A 190 17.79 -5.20 11.33
CA TRP A 190 17.78 -6.47 10.63
C TRP A 190 18.92 -6.62 9.64
N ASN A 191 19.27 -5.56 8.89
CA ASN A 191 20.43 -5.57 8.00
C ASN A 191 21.72 -5.84 8.76
N LYS A 192 21.91 -5.22 9.93
CA LYS A 192 23.06 -5.51 10.81
C LYS A 192 23.06 -6.95 11.30
N TRP A 193 21.90 -7.46 11.73
CA TRP A 193 21.75 -8.84 12.21
C TRP A 193 22.11 -9.87 11.13
N PHE A 194 21.64 -9.65 9.90
CA PHE A 194 21.86 -10.53 8.75
C PHE A 194 23.12 -10.19 7.93
N LYS A 195 23.93 -9.22 8.37
CA LYS A 195 25.15 -8.76 7.69
C LYS A 195 24.92 -8.37 6.22
N ILE A 196 23.88 -7.58 5.98
CA ILE A 196 23.57 -7.02 4.68
C ILE A 196 24.18 -5.62 4.56
N ASP A 197 25.15 -5.50 3.66
CA ASP A 197 25.90 -4.25 3.38
C ASP A 197 25.34 -3.49 2.16
N ASP A 198 24.11 -3.81 1.75
CA ASP A 198 23.44 -3.16 0.63
C ASP A 198 23.10 -1.71 0.98
N LYS A 199 23.76 -0.78 0.30
CA LYS A 199 23.58 0.64 0.56
C LYS A 199 22.26 1.09 -0.05
N VAL A 200 21.41 1.62 0.82
CA VAL A 200 20.28 2.50 0.52
C VAL A 200 20.78 3.60 -0.40
N PRO A 201 20.27 3.71 -1.63
CA PRO A 201 20.72 4.79 -2.48
C PRO A 201 20.26 6.14 -1.93
N ASP A 202 21.21 7.07 -1.81
CA ASP A 202 20.92 8.43 -1.39
C ASP A 202 19.99 9.07 -2.42
N PHE A 203 18.78 9.45 -1.99
CA PHE A 203 17.95 10.33 -2.77
C PHE A 203 18.53 11.73 -2.62
N ILE A 204 19.25 12.17 -3.63
CA ILE A 204 19.65 13.58 -3.74
C ILE A 204 18.58 14.20 -4.64
N PRO A 205 17.56 14.90 -4.10
CA PRO A 205 16.72 15.72 -4.96
C PRO A 205 17.68 16.68 -5.67
N ASP A 206 17.57 16.79 -6.99
CA ASP A 206 18.36 17.76 -7.73
C ASP A 206 18.05 19.14 -7.11
N GLN A 207 18.96 19.66 -6.28
CA GLN A 207 18.77 20.94 -5.63
C GLN A 207 18.89 21.99 -6.72
N VAL A 208 17.75 22.43 -7.25
CA VAL A 208 17.71 23.64 -8.06
C VAL A 208 18.12 24.77 -7.12
N ASP A 209 19.22 25.45 -7.43
CA ASP A 209 19.67 26.63 -6.71
C ASP A 209 18.65 27.76 -6.94
N LEU A 210 17.65 27.86 -6.05
CA LEU A 210 16.52 28.80 -6.14
C LEU A 210 16.89 30.21 -5.65
N SER A 211 18.15 30.63 -5.86
CA SER A 211 18.69 31.92 -5.43
C SER A 211 17.97 33.15 -6.02
N SER A 212 17.13 32.98 -7.04
CA SER A 212 16.17 34.01 -7.46
C SER A 212 14.88 33.41 -8.07
N GLY A 213 13.79 33.32 -7.29
CA GLY A 213 12.46 32.98 -7.81
C GLY A 213 11.69 31.86 -7.11
N HIS A 214 12.16 31.35 -5.96
CA HIS A 214 11.54 30.26 -5.20
C HIS A 214 10.00 30.37 -5.09
N ARG A 215 9.46 31.55 -4.70
CA ARG A 215 8.00 31.73 -4.57
C ARG A 215 7.23 31.55 -5.89
N LYS A 216 7.78 31.98 -7.02
CA LYS A 216 7.14 31.79 -8.34
C LYS A 216 7.17 30.33 -8.77
N SER A 217 8.29 29.65 -8.50
CA SER A 217 8.43 28.21 -8.74
C SER A 217 7.39 27.38 -7.98
N LEU A 218 7.20 27.66 -6.69
CA LEU A 218 6.19 27.01 -5.84
C LEU A 218 4.77 27.17 -6.40
N ILE A 219 4.39 28.42 -6.75
CA ILE A 219 3.06 28.73 -7.27
C ILE A 219 2.83 28.03 -8.61
N ASN A 220 3.78 28.12 -9.54
CA ASN A 220 3.67 27.50 -10.86
C ASN A 220 3.54 25.97 -10.74
N THR A 221 4.40 25.35 -9.94
CA THR A 221 4.37 23.90 -9.68
C THR A 221 3.01 23.48 -9.10
N GLY A 222 2.50 24.20 -8.10
CA GLY A 222 1.19 23.94 -7.50
C GLY A 222 0.03 24.10 -8.49
N LEU A 223 0.01 25.17 -9.28
CA LEU A 223 -1.03 25.42 -10.28
C LEU A 223 -1.04 24.35 -11.39
N ILE A 224 0.13 23.92 -11.85
CA ILE A 224 0.23 22.84 -12.84
C ILE A 224 -0.34 21.53 -12.27
N CYS A 225 0.03 21.16 -11.04
CA CYS A 225 -0.50 19.97 -10.40
C CYS A 225 -2.04 20.02 -10.26
N LEU A 226 -2.60 21.16 -9.86
CA LEU A 226 -4.05 21.34 -9.74
C LEU A 226 -4.77 21.30 -11.09
N LEU A 227 -4.19 21.90 -12.13
CA LEU A 227 -4.74 21.85 -13.49
C LEU A 227 -4.77 20.41 -14.01
N ILE A 228 -3.69 19.65 -13.84
CA ILE A 228 -3.61 18.25 -14.26
C ILE A 228 -4.60 17.38 -13.49
N LEU A 229 -4.72 17.60 -12.18
CA LEU A 229 -5.73 16.92 -11.36
C LEU A 229 -7.14 17.19 -11.91
N PHE A 230 -7.47 18.47 -12.15
CA PHE A 230 -8.75 18.88 -12.74
C PHE A 230 -9.00 18.17 -14.07
N LEU A 231 -8.06 18.26 -15.02
CA LEU A 231 -8.19 17.60 -16.33
C LEU A 231 -8.37 16.08 -16.18
N SER A 232 -7.57 15.43 -15.33
CA SER A 232 -7.66 13.99 -15.11
C SER A 232 -9.01 13.56 -14.52
N TYR A 233 -9.63 14.40 -13.69
CA TYR A 233 -10.94 14.12 -13.11
C TYR A 233 -12.05 14.11 -14.18
N PHE A 234 -12.04 15.07 -15.11
CA PHE A 234 -13.05 15.17 -16.17
C PHE A 234 -12.83 14.18 -17.32
N PHE A 235 -11.58 13.95 -17.72
CA PHE A 235 -11.27 13.18 -18.94
C PHE A 235 -10.89 11.71 -18.68
N VAL A 236 -10.53 11.33 -17.45
CA VAL A 236 -10.06 9.97 -17.13
C VAL A 236 -10.89 9.37 -15.99
N PRO A 237 -12.07 8.79 -16.28
CA PRO A 237 -12.96 8.28 -15.23
C PRO A 237 -12.43 6.99 -14.56
N ASN A 238 -11.72 6.15 -15.32
CA ASN A 238 -11.16 4.91 -14.79
C ASN A 238 -9.99 5.19 -13.82
N PHE A 239 -10.12 4.72 -12.58
CA PHE A 239 -9.14 4.98 -11.52
C PHE A 239 -7.74 4.42 -11.85
N LEU A 240 -7.64 3.18 -12.33
CA LEU A 240 -6.36 2.56 -12.67
C LEU A 240 -5.64 3.35 -13.77
N VAL A 241 -6.36 3.69 -14.84
CA VAL A 241 -5.80 4.48 -15.96
C VAL A 241 -5.39 5.88 -15.48
N LYS A 242 -6.20 6.51 -14.61
CA LYS A 242 -5.88 7.80 -14.01
C LYS A 242 -4.56 7.76 -13.24
N ILE A 243 -4.38 6.75 -12.39
CA ILE A 243 -3.14 6.58 -11.62
C ILE A 243 -1.94 6.37 -12.55
N LEU A 244 -2.06 5.50 -13.56
CA LEU A 244 -0.98 5.26 -14.52
C LEU A 244 -0.57 6.53 -15.24
N LEU A 245 -1.55 7.28 -15.75
CA LEU A 245 -1.32 8.54 -16.45
C LEU A 245 -0.70 9.59 -15.53
N LEU A 246 -1.22 9.78 -14.32
CA LEU A 246 -0.68 10.77 -13.37
C LEU A 246 0.72 10.41 -12.88
N SER A 247 1.04 9.13 -12.75
CA SER A 247 2.40 8.69 -12.44
C SER A 247 3.38 9.01 -13.56
N ALA A 248 3.00 8.70 -14.81
CA ALA A 248 3.82 9.01 -15.99
C ALA A 248 3.99 10.52 -16.19
N ILE A 249 2.89 11.29 -16.10
CA ILE A 249 2.91 12.75 -16.20
C ILE A 249 3.75 13.36 -15.07
N GLY A 250 3.57 12.91 -13.83
CA GLY A 250 4.35 13.38 -12.69
C GLY A 250 5.84 13.21 -12.93
N LEU A 251 6.26 12.00 -13.29
CA LEU A 251 7.65 11.70 -13.61
C LEU A 251 8.18 12.58 -14.76
N LEU A 252 7.39 12.81 -15.82
CA LEU A 252 7.78 13.70 -16.92
C LEU A 252 7.98 15.15 -16.44
N LEU A 253 7.04 15.70 -15.67
CA LEU A 253 7.12 17.08 -15.18
C LEU A 253 8.37 17.32 -14.35
N GLY A 254 8.64 16.43 -13.39
CA GLY A 254 9.80 16.51 -12.50
C GLY A 254 11.14 16.43 -13.23
N ASN A 255 11.18 15.98 -14.48
CA ASN A 255 12.41 15.81 -15.25
C ASN A 255 12.53 16.75 -16.45
N VAL A 256 11.42 17.32 -16.93
CA VAL A 256 11.40 18.17 -18.12
C VAL A 256 11.36 19.66 -17.75
N ILE A 257 10.69 20.03 -16.66
CA ILE A 257 10.54 21.43 -16.26
C ILE A 257 11.72 21.83 -15.39
N SER A 258 12.60 22.70 -15.90
CA SER A 258 13.82 23.14 -15.20
C SER A 258 13.55 23.92 -13.91
N THR A 259 12.38 24.57 -13.81
CA THR A 259 11.95 25.31 -12.62
C THR A 259 11.04 24.48 -11.70
N TRP A 260 11.01 23.16 -11.84
CA TRP A 260 10.18 22.31 -10.98
C TRP A 260 10.74 22.27 -9.56
N ASP A 261 9.88 22.36 -8.55
CA ASP A 261 10.29 22.34 -7.14
C ASP A 261 10.05 20.95 -6.53
N HIS A 262 11.07 20.08 -6.62
CA HIS A 262 11.03 18.71 -6.12
C HIS A 262 10.79 18.63 -4.61
N ALA A 263 11.40 19.53 -3.85
CA ALA A 263 11.24 19.57 -2.39
C ALA A 263 9.80 19.93 -1.99
N PHE A 264 9.19 20.87 -2.70
CA PHE A 264 7.80 21.24 -2.49
C PHE A 264 6.84 20.10 -2.81
N VAL A 265 6.96 19.45 -3.97
CA VAL A 265 6.05 18.36 -4.34
C VAL A 265 6.23 17.12 -3.45
N LEU A 266 7.46 16.83 -3.00
CA LEU A 266 7.71 15.76 -2.04
C LEU A 266 7.02 16.05 -0.70
N LYS A 267 7.14 17.28 -0.20
CA LYS A 267 6.52 17.73 1.04
C LYS A 267 4.99 17.70 0.98
N ILE A 268 4.41 18.21 -0.12
CA ILE A 268 2.96 18.13 -0.36
C ILE A 268 2.51 16.67 -0.47
N GLY A 269 3.27 15.84 -1.18
CA GLY A 269 3.05 14.40 -1.27
C GLY A 269 2.98 13.74 0.10
N GLY A 270 3.96 13.99 0.97
CA GLY A 270 3.96 13.47 2.34
C GLY A 270 2.73 13.89 3.16
N TYR A 271 2.26 15.14 3.01
CA TYR A 271 1.05 15.61 3.68
C TYR A 271 -0.22 14.91 3.16
N LEU A 272 -0.31 14.72 1.85
CA LEU A 272 -1.42 14.01 1.22
C LEU A 272 -1.44 12.53 1.63
N ILE A 273 -0.27 11.88 1.72
CA ILE A 273 -0.15 10.51 2.22
C ILE A 273 -0.63 10.39 3.68
N ILE A 274 -0.24 11.31 4.57
CA ILE A 274 -0.75 11.34 5.95
C ILE A 274 -2.28 11.51 5.96
N MET A 275 -2.81 12.38 5.11
CA MET A 275 -4.26 12.58 5.01
C MET A 275 -4.98 11.33 4.48
N ILE A 276 -4.41 10.63 3.50
CA ILE A 276 -4.96 9.36 2.98
C ILE A 276 -4.98 8.32 4.09
N MET A 277 -3.91 8.19 4.88
CA MET A 277 -3.86 7.26 6.02
C MET A 277 -4.89 7.61 7.09
N ALA A 278 -5.10 8.90 7.36
CA ALA A 278 -6.12 9.34 8.30
C ALA A 278 -7.54 9.01 7.82
N ILE A 279 -7.82 9.22 6.53
CA ILE A 279 -9.11 8.84 5.93
C ILE A 279 -9.28 7.32 5.95
N LEU A 280 -8.23 6.54 5.67
CA LEU A 280 -8.29 5.09 5.75
C LEU A 280 -8.55 4.61 7.20
N GLY A 281 -7.99 5.30 8.20
CA GLY A 281 -8.28 5.05 9.61
C GLY A 281 -9.75 5.24 9.97
N LEU A 282 -10.46 6.16 9.32
CA LEU A 282 -11.91 6.35 9.49
C LEU A 282 -12.75 5.19 8.91
N ARG A 283 -12.19 4.35 8.02
CA ARG A 283 -12.86 3.14 7.50
C ARG A 283 -12.79 1.96 8.45
N LEU A 284 -11.92 1.99 9.46
CA LEU A 284 -11.76 0.89 10.38
C LEU A 284 -13.01 0.74 11.25
N ASN A 285 -13.73 -0.36 11.03
CA ASN A 285 -14.85 -0.76 11.87
C ASN A 285 -14.46 -2.03 12.65
N PHE A 286 -14.41 -1.91 13.98
CA PHE A 286 -14.01 -3.00 14.88
C PHE A 286 -15.18 -3.93 15.28
N GLU A 287 -16.40 -3.67 14.82
CA GLU A 287 -17.58 -4.50 15.15
C GLU A 287 -17.80 -5.63 14.12
N SER A 288 -17.08 -5.62 13.00
CA SER A 288 -17.25 -6.57 11.89
C SER A 288 -16.46 -7.88 12.03
N PHE A 289 -15.82 -8.16 13.17
CA PHE A 289 -14.87 -9.28 13.35
C PHE A 289 -15.50 -10.66 13.59
N HIS A 290 -16.75 -10.92 13.19
CA HIS A 290 -17.36 -12.23 13.34
C HIS A 290 -17.01 -13.14 12.16
N LEU A 291 -15.71 -13.40 11.97
CA LEU A 291 -15.20 -14.29 10.93
C LEU A 291 -14.93 -15.69 11.51
N PRO A 292 -15.17 -16.77 10.75
CA PRO A 292 -14.80 -18.11 11.18
C PRO A 292 -13.29 -18.19 11.47
N ALA A 293 -12.93 -18.73 12.65
CA ALA A 293 -11.54 -18.78 13.09
C ALA A 293 -10.62 -19.55 12.11
N SER A 294 -11.15 -20.57 11.43
CA SER A 294 -10.40 -21.34 10.42
C SER A 294 -10.00 -20.50 9.21
N ILE A 295 -10.89 -19.62 8.74
CA ILE A 295 -10.64 -18.72 7.59
C ILE A 295 -9.58 -17.67 7.97
N VAL A 296 -9.72 -17.08 9.17
CA VAL A 296 -8.74 -16.12 9.69
C VAL A 296 -7.36 -16.78 9.83
N LEU A 297 -7.29 -17.98 10.42
CA LEU A 297 -6.03 -18.70 10.59
C LEU A 297 -5.38 -19.02 9.24
N PHE A 298 -6.16 -19.49 8.26
CA PHE A 298 -5.67 -19.76 6.91
C PHE A 298 -5.03 -18.52 6.30
N ALA A 299 -5.72 -17.38 6.36
CA ALA A 299 -5.25 -16.15 5.75
C ALA A 299 -4.06 -15.52 6.49
N VAL A 300 -3.97 -15.69 7.81
CA VAL A 300 -2.77 -15.34 8.60
C VAL A 300 -1.57 -16.20 8.19
N VAL A 301 -1.73 -17.51 8.06
CA VAL A 301 -0.65 -18.39 7.59
C VAL A 301 -0.23 -18.03 6.16
N TRP A 302 -1.19 -17.72 5.30
CA TRP A 302 -0.97 -17.29 3.93
C TRP A 302 -0.09 -16.04 3.85
N ILE A 303 -0.44 -14.96 4.55
CA ILE A 303 0.36 -13.72 4.51
C ILE A 303 1.75 -13.89 5.16
N ILE A 304 1.85 -14.76 6.18
CA ILE A 304 3.15 -15.13 6.78
C ILE A 304 4.03 -15.86 5.76
N ILE A 305 3.48 -16.81 4.98
CA ILE A 305 4.25 -17.49 3.91
C ILE A 305 4.77 -16.47 2.90
N HIS A 306 3.93 -15.52 2.46
CA HIS A 306 4.36 -14.43 1.59
C HIS A 306 5.56 -13.67 2.17
N PHE A 307 5.48 -13.27 3.45
CA PHE A 307 6.56 -12.55 4.11
C PHE A 307 7.83 -13.38 4.28
N ILE A 308 7.73 -14.65 4.62
CA ILE A 308 8.87 -15.56 4.75
C ILE A 308 9.57 -15.73 3.40
N VAL A 309 8.82 -15.89 2.31
CA VAL A 309 9.36 -16.01 0.96
C VAL A 309 10.10 -14.73 0.55
N MET A 310 9.53 -13.55 0.83
CA MET A 310 10.22 -12.29 0.60
C MET A 310 11.47 -12.13 1.48
N LEU A 311 11.39 -12.49 2.76
CA LEU A 311 12.52 -12.46 3.68
C LEU A 311 13.67 -13.33 3.16
N ALA A 312 13.38 -14.56 2.74
CA ALA A 312 14.36 -15.46 2.14
C ALA A 312 14.96 -14.86 0.87
N GLY A 313 14.12 -14.32 -0.03
CA GLY A 313 14.58 -13.66 -1.26
C GLY A 313 15.51 -12.48 -1.00
N ALA A 314 15.18 -11.62 -0.03
CA ALA A 314 16.00 -10.49 0.36
C ALA A 314 17.35 -10.93 0.93
N ILE A 315 17.37 -11.96 1.79
CA ILE A 315 18.62 -12.53 2.33
C ILE A 315 19.49 -13.10 1.21
N ILE A 316 18.91 -13.88 0.29
CA ILE A 316 19.63 -14.51 -0.83
C ILE A 316 20.24 -13.45 -1.75
N MET A 317 19.49 -12.39 -2.07
CA MET A 317 19.96 -11.30 -2.92
C MET A 317 20.83 -10.28 -2.19
N LYS A 318 21.01 -10.44 -0.87
CA LYS A 318 21.63 -9.45 0.03
C LYS A 318 21.03 -8.07 -0.19
N LEU A 319 19.71 -7.97 -0.19
CA LEU A 319 18.97 -6.73 -0.40
C LEU A 319 18.61 -6.08 0.92
N HIS A 320 18.67 -4.75 0.99
CA HIS A 320 18.27 -4.00 2.17
C HIS A 320 16.83 -4.34 2.63
N PHE A 321 16.65 -4.67 3.91
CA PHE A 321 15.40 -5.18 4.47
C PHE A 321 14.20 -4.24 4.32
N ALA A 322 14.42 -2.92 4.18
CA ALA A 322 13.34 -1.97 3.90
C ALA A 322 12.54 -2.36 2.65
N TRP A 323 13.19 -2.93 1.63
CA TRP A 323 12.51 -3.39 0.41
C TRP A 323 11.53 -4.53 0.63
N ILE A 324 11.66 -5.32 1.72
CA ILE A 324 10.67 -6.34 2.07
C ILE A 324 9.36 -5.66 2.44
N ALA A 325 9.38 -4.65 3.31
CA ALA A 325 8.18 -3.92 3.71
C ALA A 325 7.60 -3.12 2.54
N ILE A 326 8.45 -2.44 1.75
CA ILE A 326 8.01 -1.67 0.58
C ILE A 326 7.36 -2.58 -0.46
N GLY A 327 8.03 -3.69 -0.80
CA GLY A 327 7.52 -4.67 -1.75
C GLY A 327 6.24 -5.32 -1.24
N SER A 328 6.24 -5.87 -0.01
CA SER A 328 5.06 -6.52 0.58
C SER A 328 3.85 -5.59 0.64
N MET A 329 4.06 -4.33 0.99
CA MET A 329 2.97 -3.35 0.98
C MET A 329 2.53 -2.97 -0.42
N ALA A 330 3.41 -3.01 -1.42
CA ALA A 330 3.00 -2.83 -2.82
C ALA A 330 2.08 -3.96 -3.32
N ASN A 331 2.32 -5.22 -2.92
CA ASN A 331 1.43 -6.35 -3.24
C ASN A 331 0.48 -6.84 -2.16
N VAL A 332 0.26 -6.11 -1.07
CA VAL A 332 -0.86 -6.37 -0.14
C VAL A 332 -1.64 -5.11 0.20
N GLY A 333 -0.98 -3.97 0.41
CA GLY A 333 -1.64 -2.72 0.83
C GLY A 333 -1.93 -1.72 -0.31
N GLY A 334 -1.24 -1.85 -1.44
CA GLY A 334 -1.49 -1.07 -2.65
C GLY A 334 -0.96 0.36 -2.60
N ILE A 335 -1.53 1.21 -3.47
CA ILE A 335 -0.94 2.50 -3.84
C ILE A 335 -0.99 3.59 -2.77
N SER A 336 -1.87 3.47 -1.78
CA SER A 336 -1.95 4.41 -0.67
C SER A 336 -1.00 4.06 0.47
N THR A 337 -1.00 2.79 0.89
CA THR A 337 -0.28 2.37 2.10
C THR A 337 1.19 2.03 1.84
N ALA A 338 1.56 1.59 0.63
CA ALA A 338 2.97 1.35 0.30
C ALA A 338 3.86 2.60 0.46
N PRO A 339 3.52 3.77 -0.15
CA PRO A 339 4.27 4.99 0.11
C PRO A 339 4.15 5.46 1.57
N ALA A 340 3.02 5.22 2.25
CA ALA A 340 2.89 5.58 3.67
C ALA A 340 3.87 4.82 4.56
N VAL A 341 3.94 3.48 4.42
CA VAL A 341 4.91 2.64 5.12
C VAL A 341 6.34 3.06 4.78
N THR A 342 6.58 3.36 3.51
CA THR A 342 7.91 3.83 3.05
C THR A 342 8.33 5.14 3.70
N ALA A 343 7.41 6.10 3.80
CA ALA A 343 7.65 7.40 4.42
C ALA A 343 7.98 7.32 5.92
N ALA A 344 7.57 6.25 6.61
CA ALA A 344 7.99 6.00 7.98
C ALA A 344 9.47 5.62 8.12
N TYR A 345 10.11 5.18 7.03
CA TYR A 345 11.55 4.95 6.95
C TYR A 345 12.27 6.13 6.31
N ASN A 346 11.89 6.50 5.08
CA ASN A 346 12.38 7.69 4.39
C ASN A 346 11.30 8.22 3.41
N GLU A 347 10.86 9.47 3.60
CA GLU A 347 9.88 10.14 2.72
C GLU A 347 10.34 10.17 1.25
N GLU A 348 11.64 10.30 1.02
CA GLU A 348 12.24 10.36 -0.31
C GLU A 348 12.09 9.06 -1.12
N TRP A 349 11.76 7.95 -0.44
CA TRP A 349 11.60 6.64 -1.05
C TRP A 349 10.15 6.36 -1.47
N MET A 350 9.19 7.22 -1.09
CA MET A 350 7.78 7.09 -1.49
C MET A 350 7.57 6.85 -3.00
N PRO A 351 8.29 7.53 -3.92
CA PRO A 351 8.09 7.31 -5.36
C PRO A 351 8.39 5.88 -5.79
N TYR A 352 9.38 5.22 -5.18
CA TYR A 352 9.70 3.83 -5.49
C TYR A 352 8.59 2.87 -5.07
N ALA A 353 7.98 3.13 -3.92
CA ALA A 353 6.83 2.36 -3.45
C ALA A 353 5.61 2.55 -4.35
N VAL A 354 5.39 3.78 -4.86
CA VAL A 354 4.33 4.06 -5.84
C VAL A 354 4.55 3.26 -7.12
N ILE A 355 5.77 3.19 -7.64
CA ILE A 355 6.09 2.41 -8.85
C ILE A 355 5.76 0.93 -8.65
N LEU A 356 6.20 0.34 -7.53
CA LEU A 356 5.91 -1.07 -7.24
C LEU A 356 4.40 -1.30 -7.05
N ALA A 357 3.68 -0.40 -6.39
CA ALA A 357 2.23 -0.51 -6.23
C ALA A 357 1.49 -0.42 -7.57
N ILE A 358 1.97 0.42 -8.49
CA ILE A 358 1.44 0.50 -9.86
C ILE A 358 1.69 -0.81 -10.61
N LEU A 359 2.92 -1.34 -10.54
CA LEU A 359 3.25 -2.64 -11.15
C LEU A 359 2.34 -3.76 -10.60
N SER A 360 2.02 -3.69 -9.32
CA SER A 360 1.07 -4.58 -8.66
C SER A 360 -0.33 -4.46 -9.25
N MET A 361 -0.90 -3.25 -9.31
CA MET A 361 -2.23 -3.01 -9.89
C MET A 361 -2.35 -3.48 -11.34
N VAL A 362 -1.31 -3.32 -12.15
CA VAL A 362 -1.31 -3.75 -13.56
C VAL A 362 -1.23 -5.28 -13.69
N SER A 363 -0.45 -5.94 -12.82
CA SER A 363 -0.22 -7.38 -12.92
C SER A 363 -1.23 -8.25 -12.15
N GLY A 364 -2.00 -7.68 -11.23
CA GLY A 364 -2.80 -8.44 -10.27
C GLY A 364 -3.85 -9.37 -10.86
N THR A 365 -4.58 -8.96 -11.91
CA THR A 365 -5.51 -9.88 -12.61
C THR A 365 -4.78 -11.10 -13.16
N THR A 366 -3.58 -10.92 -13.73
CA THR A 366 -2.79 -12.02 -14.28
C THR A 366 -2.37 -13.01 -13.19
N TRP A 367 -1.98 -12.52 -12.01
CA TRP A 367 -1.67 -13.37 -10.87
C TRP A 367 -2.88 -14.14 -10.35
N GLY A 368 -4.06 -13.54 -10.31
CA GLY A 368 -5.29 -14.24 -9.96
C GLY A 368 -5.66 -15.32 -10.98
N LEU A 369 -5.54 -15.05 -12.29
CA LEU A 369 -5.73 -16.04 -13.34
C LEU A 369 -4.72 -17.21 -13.20
N PHE A 370 -3.48 -16.92 -12.83
CA PHE A 370 -2.49 -17.94 -12.52
C PHE A 370 -2.90 -18.80 -11.31
N THR A 371 -3.43 -18.20 -10.24
CA THR A 371 -3.97 -18.96 -9.10
C THR A 371 -5.15 -19.84 -9.52
N ILE A 372 -6.06 -19.36 -10.38
CA ILE A 372 -7.17 -20.17 -10.91
C ILE A 372 -6.62 -21.39 -11.67
N TRP A 373 -5.63 -21.17 -12.54
CA TRP A 373 -5.00 -22.26 -13.29
C TRP A 373 -4.38 -23.32 -12.35
N LEU A 374 -3.68 -22.89 -11.30
CA LEU A 374 -3.14 -23.80 -10.27
C LEU A 374 -4.24 -24.54 -9.51
N MET A 375 -5.36 -23.89 -9.21
CA MET A 375 -6.53 -24.53 -8.59
C MET A 375 -7.16 -25.60 -9.51
N GLY A 376 -7.22 -25.35 -10.83
CA GLY A 376 -7.67 -26.34 -11.82
C GLY A 376 -6.80 -27.61 -11.78
N LEU A 377 -5.47 -27.45 -11.75
CA LEU A 377 -4.55 -28.58 -11.59
C LEU A 377 -4.77 -29.39 -10.30
N LEU A 378 -5.10 -28.71 -9.19
CA LEU A 378 -5.34 -29.36 -7.90
C LEU A 378 -6.67 -30.12 -7.86
N THR A 379 -7.68 -29.61 -8.55
CA THR A 379 -9.06 -30.11 -8.50
C THR A 379 -9.42 -31.04 -9.66
N GLY A 380 -8.62 -31.05 -10.73
CA GLY A 380 -8.89 -31.79 -11.96
C GLY A 380 -9.99 -31.14 -12.82
N MET A 381 -10.24 -29.85 -12.62
CA MET A 381 -11.20 -29.02 -13.36
C MET A 381 -10.57 -28.32 -14.56
#